data_AF-A0A8H3W6T8-F1
#
_entry.id   AF-A0A8H3W6T8-F1
#
_cell.length_a   1.000
_cell.length_b   1.000
_cell.length_c   1.000
_cell.angle_alpha   90.00
_cell.angle_beta   90.00
_cell.angle_gamma   90.00
#
_symmetry.space_group_name_H-M   'P 1'
#
loop_
_entity.id
_entity.type
_entity.pdbx_description
1 polymer ?
#
loop_
_entity_poly.entity_id
_entity_poly.type
_entity_poly.pdbx_seq_one_letter_code
_entity_poly.pdbx_strand_id
1 'polypeptide(L)'
;MAQLAFRMGYHRDPSHFSRISAFDGEMRRRVWATIHILDGTMAMLIGAPRIISDGTWNTRPPRNIYDADLDQDCVQLPESRAGTEVTEVSFLLARYKMSLAMGRLVDLSLMNKLESPENVNSAEARLKEAYESIPERPGSSEGNENWTSAARRKCIEAALEIMKHLLFLDAETQPGGTLTMLGSKVSALVVHECLVATAALGTYLYRWSDASAVDEGGGAVSKPEIEAILRKSYQTWSHWSNWSAEARRAVELLDLLFKKLGGNSLDIEIDEEALTMDEMQLGLDWDADTLEIFFPLLNEPSV
;
A
#
# COMPACT_ATOMS: atom_id res chain seq x y z
N MET A 1 -17.99 1.11 -1.51
CA MET A 1 -17.13 1.94 -2.39
C MET A 1 -17.46 1.71 -3.87
N ALA A 2 -17.27 0.50 -4.41
CA ALA A 2 -17.50 0.20 -5.84
C ALA A 2 -18.88 0.65 -6.37
N GLN A 3 -19.97 0.36 -5.66
CA GLN A 3 -21.33 0.77 -6.08
C GLN A 3 -21.50 2.29 -6.21
N LEU A 4 -20.89 3.07 -5.31
CA LEU A 4 -20.91 4.53 -5.39
C LEU A 4 -20.08 5.01 -6.59
N ALA A 5 -18.92 4.39 -6.83
CA ALA A 5 -18.08 4.67 -7.99
C ALA A 5 -18.82 4.44 -9.32
N PHE A 6 -19.59 3.35 -9.41
CA PHE A 6 -20.48 3.09 -10.54
C PHE A 6 -21.50 4.20 -10.75
N ARG A 7 -22.20 4.62 -9.67
CA ARG A 7 -23.18 5.73 -9.72
C ARG A 7 -22.56 7.06 -10.14
N MET A 8 -21.32 7.32 -9.71
CA MET A 8 -20.58 8.52 -10.08
C MET A 8 -19.90 8.44 -11.46
N GLY A 9 -20.02 7.31 -12.16
CA GLY A 9 -19.53 7.12 -13.52
C GLY A 9 -18.03 6.84 -13.65
N TYR A 10 -17.34 6.43 -12.59
CA TYR A 10 -15.88 6.18 -12.63
C TYR A 10 -15.49 4.96 -13.48
N HIS A 11 -16.43 4.05 -13.74
CA HIS A 11 -16.28 2.89 -14.62
C HIS A 11 -16.21 3.26 -16.11
N ARG A 12 -16.47 4.52 -16.47
CA ARG A 12 -16.47 5.02 -17.85
C ARG A 12 -15.24 5.88 -18.09
N ASP A 13 -14.49 5.61 -19.15
CA ASP A 13 -13.28 6.37 -19.43
C ASP A 13 -13.60 7.86 -19.68
N PRO A 14 -12.91 8.79 -18.98
CA PRO A 14 -13.12 10.22 -19.13
C PRO A 14 -12.93 10.77 -20.54
N SER A 15 -12.15 10.10 -21.41
CA SER A 15 -11.92 10.55 -22.79
C SER A 15 -13.18 10.56 -23.65
N HIS A 16 -14.25 9.89 -23.23
CA HIS A 16 -15.55 9.93 -23.90
C HIS A 16 -16.38 11.17 -23.56
N PHE A 17 -15.92 12.03 -22.63
CA PHE A 17 -16.68 13.17 -22.12
C PHE A 17 -15.90 14.48 -22.30
N SER A 18 -16.32 15.31 -23.25
CA SER A 18 -15.68 16.61 -23.53
C SER A 18 -15.73 17.63 -22.38
N ARG A 19 -16.60 17.41 -21.38
CA ARG A 19 -16.73 18.28 -20.20
C ARG A 19 -15.73 17.96 -19.09
N ILE A 20 -15.01 16.84 -19.18
CA ILE A 20 -14.03 16.45 -18.17
C ILE A 20 -12.66 16.94 -18.66
N SER A 21 -11.97 17.73 -17.83
CA SER A 21 -10.63 18.22 -18.13
C SER A 21 -9.62 17.07 -18.21
N ALA A 22 -8.44 17.32 -18.79
CA ALA A 22 -7.38 16.32 -18.85
C ALA A 22 -6.92 15.89 -17.45
N PHE A 23 -6.77 16.85 -16.54
CA PHE A 23 -6.46 16.63 -15.12
C PHE A 23 -7.54 15.79 -14.42
N ASP A 24 -8.80 16.20 -14.48
CA ASP A 24 -9.90 15.48 -13.83
C ASP A 24 -10.07 14.07 -14.39
N GLY A 25 -9.81 13.90 -15.69
CA GLY A 25 -9.79 12.61 -16.34
C GLY A 25 -8.72 11.68 -15.75
N GLU A 26 -7.51 12.19 -15.54
CA GLU A 26 -6.44 11.42 -14.91
C GLU A 26 -6.74 11.10 -13.44
N MET A 27 -7.25 12.07 -12.67
CA MET A 27 -7.68 11.84 -11.28
C MET A 27 -8.76 10.77 -11.19
N ARG A 28 -9.72 10.77 -12.10
CA ARG A 28 -10.76 9.73 -12.19
C ARG A 28 -10.16 8.36 -12.50
N ARG A 29 -9.18 8.26 -13.41
CA ARG A 29 -8.50 6.99 -13.71
C ARG A 29 -7.74 6.45 -12.50
N ARG A 30 -7.00 7.32 -11.79
CA ARG A 30 -6.27 6.95 -10.56
C ARG A 30 -7.22 6.46 -9.46
N VAL A 31 -8.30 7.20 -9.20
CA VAL A 31 -9.34 6.79 -8.23
C VAL A 31 -10.00 5.47 -8.62
N TRP A 32 -10.33 5.29 -9.91
CA TRP A 32 -10.93 4.03 -10.39
C TRP A 32 -9.98 2.84 -10.18
N ALA A 33 -8.70 3.00 -10.50
CA ALA A 33 -7.69 1.97 -10.27
C ALA A 33 -7.61 1.57 -8.78
N THR A 34 -7.57 2.55 -7.88
CA THR A 34 -7.59 2.30 -6.42
C THR A 34 -8.87 1.58 -5.98
N ILE A 35 -10.05 1.99 -6.46
CA ILE A 35 -11.31 1.34 -6.11
C ILE A 35 -11.35 -0.10 -6.60
N HIS A 36 -10.81 -0.38 -7.79
CA HIS A 36 -10.71 -1.74 -8.33
C HIS A 36 -9.79 -2.62 -7.46
N ILE A 37 -8.64 -2.10 -7.04
CA ILE A 37 -7.73 -2.80 -6.12
C ILE A 37 -8.46 -3.14 -4.82
N LEU A 38 -9.10 -2.14 -4.19
CA LEU A 38 -9.81 -2.33 -2.93
C LEU A 38 -10.97 -3.32 -3.04
N ASP A 39 -11.76 -3.28 -4.11
CA ASP A 39 -12.86 -4.21 -4.33
C ASP A 39 -12.35 -5.66 -4.46
N GLY A 40 -11.27 -5.86 -5.22
CA GLY A 40 -10.63 -7.17 -5.38
C GLY A 40 -10.04 -7.69 -4.06
N THR A 41 -9.27 -6.87 -3.34
CA THR A 41 -8.67 -7.25 -2.04
C THR A 41 -9.76 -7.62 -1.02
N MET A 42 -10.83 -6.82 -0.94
CA MET A 42 -11.94 -7.11 -0.02
C MET A 42 -12.68 -8.39 -0.38
N ALA A 43 -12.95 -8.61 -1.67
CA ALA A 43 -13.59 -9.82 -2.17
C ALA A 43 -12.79 -11.08 -1.79
N MET A 44 -11.46 -11.03 -1.95
CA MET A 44 -10.55 -12.10 -1.54
C MET A 44 -10.58 -12.31 -0.01
N LEU A 45 -10.46 -11.23 0.75
CA LEU A 45 -10.39 -11.28 2.22
C LEU A 45 -11.63 -11.95 2.83
N ILE A 46 -12.82 -11.69 2.29
CA ILE A 46 -14.08 -12.21 2.83
C ILE A 46 -14.58 -13.46 2.08
N GLY A 47 -13.84 -13.96 1.08
CA GLY A 47 -14.23 -15.11 0.28
C GLY A 47 -15.51 -14.91 -0.53
N ALA A 48 -15.75 -13.70 -1.05
CA ALA A 48 -16.95 -13.35 -1.82
C ALA A 48 -16.61 -12.93 -3.26
N PRO A 49 -17.58 -12.95 -4.19
CA PRO A 49 -17.40 -12.36 -5.52
C PRO A 49 -17.15 -10.85 -5.43
N ARG A 50 -16.22 -10.36 -6.25
CA ARG A 50 -15.99 -8.91 -6.42
C ARG A 50 -17.18 -8.22 -7.06
N ILE A 51 -17.41 -6.95 -6.73
CA ILE A 51 -18.51 -6.15 -7.27
C ILE A 51 -18.18 -5.71 -8.70
N ILE A 52 -16.91 -5.38 -8.95
CA ILE A 52 -16.43 -4.94 -10.26
C ILE A 52 -16.04 -6.20 -11.04
N SER A 53 -16.96 -6.69 -11.88
CA SER A 53 -16.71 -7.81 -12.77
C SER A 53 -16.10 -7.37 -14.11
N ASP A 54 -15.40 -8.28 -14.77
CA ASP A 54 -14.85 -8.04 -16.10
C ASP A 54 -15.95 -7.64 -17.10
N GLY A 55 -15.64 -6.67 -17.97
CA GLY A 55 -16.57 -6.16 -18.98
C GLY A 55 -17.56 -5.11 -18.49
N THR A 56 -17.58 -4.75 -17.21
CA THR A 56 -18.49 -3.72 -16.66
C THR A 56 -17.93 -2.30 -16.70
N TRP A 57 -16.69 -2.12 -17.17
CA TRP A 57 -15.98 -0.85 -17.21
C TRP A 57 -15.09 -0.74 -18.45
N ASN A 58 -14.74 0.48 -18.85
CA ASN A 58 -13.82 0.74 -19.96
C ASN A 58 -12.76 1.83 -19.65
N THR A 59 -12.69 2.29 -18.41
CA THR A 59 -11.69 3.25 -17.91
C THR A 59 -10.28 2.76 -18.17
N ARG A 60 -9.45 3.52 -18.87
CA ARG A 60 -8.06 3.13 -19.14
C ARG A 60 -7.21 3.18 -17.86
N PRO A 61 -6.07 2.46 -17.80
CA PRO A 61 -5.11 2.62 -16.72
C PRO A 61 -4.63 4.08 -16.58
N PRO A 62 -4.21 4.51 -15.38
CA PRO A 62 -3.51 5.77 -15.19
C PRO A 62 -2.32 5.95 -16.15
N ARG A 63 -1.97 7.18 -16.49
CA ARG A 63 -0.77 7.45 -17.30
C ARG A 63 0.47 7.46 -16.43
N ASN A 64 1.57 6.86 -16.89
CA ASN A 64 2.86 6.91 -16.20
C ASN A 64 3.52 8.28 -16.40
N ILE A 65 3.20 9.25 -15.55
CA ILE A 65 3.72 10.63 -15.58
C ILE A 65 4.08 11.05 -14.14
N TYR A 66 5.02 11.99 -13.97
CA TYR A 66 5.30 12.56 -12.66
C TYR A 66 4.14 13.44 -12.20
N ASP A 67 3.94 13.50 -10.88
CA ASP A 67 2.91 14.36 -10.31
C ASP A 67 3.23 15.86 -10.50
N ALA A 68 4.51 16.22 -10.67
CA ALA A 68 4.91 17.57 -11.02
C ALA A 68 4.47 17.99 -12.44
N ASP A 69 4.25 17.02 -13.33
CA ASP A 69 3.77 17.26 -14.70
C ASP A 69 2.23 17.29 -14.76
N LEU A 70 1.55 17.06 -13.63
CA LEU A 70 0.10 16.98 -13.51
C LEU A 70 -0.47 18.28 -12.91
N ASP A 71 -0.84 19.20 -13.80
CA ASP A 71 -1.42 20.50 -13.45
C ASP A 71 -2.94 20.53 -13.67
N GLN A 72 -3.69 21.22 -12.80
CA GLN A 72 -5.13 21.44 -12.93
C GLN A 72 -5.49 22.19 -14.22
N ASP A 73 -4.59 23.06 -14.68
CA ASP A 73 -4.79 23.86 -15.89
C ASP A 73 -4.33 23.14 -17.18
N CYS A 74 -3.90 21.88 -17.09
CA CYS A 74 -3.44 21.14 -18.27
C CYS A 74 -4.59 20.87 -19.26
N VAL A 75 -4.38 21.28 -20.52
CA VAL A 75 -5.33 21.02 -21.61
C VAL A 75 -5.17 19.59 -22.14
N GLN A 76 -3.95 19.06 -22.11
CA GLN A 76 -3.61 17.69 -22.50
C GLN A 76 -2.56 17.14 -21.54
N LEU A 77 -2.68 15.86 -21.21
CA LEU A 77 -1.67 15.15 -20.42
C LEU A 77 -0.43 14.90 -21.28
N PRO A 78 0.78 14.94 -20.68
CA PRO A 78 2.00 14.47 -21.31
C PRO A 78 1.85 13.04 -21.83
N GLU A 79 2.75 12.66 -22.74
CA GLU A 79 2.87 11.27 -23.14
C GLU A 79 3.25 10.40 -21.94
N SER A 80 2.71 9.18 -21.93
CA SER A 80 3.06 8.23 -20.87
C SER A 80 4.52 7.82 -21.04
N ARG A 81 5.28 7.89 -19.96
CA ARG A 81 6.65 7.41 -19.90
C ARG A 81 6.69 5.89 -20.04
N ALA A 82 7.86 5.37 -20.39
CA ALA A 82 8.09 3.93 -20.51
C ALA A 82 7.73 3.21 -19.20
N GLY A 83 7.24 1.96 -19.28
CA GLY A 83 6.88 1.19 -18.08
C GLY A 83 8.05 0.89 -17.15
N THR A 84 9.28 0.95 -17.66
CA THR A 84 10.54 0.79 -16.91
C THR A 84 10.92 2.04 -16.12
N GLU A 85 10.33 3.20 -16.44
CA GLU A 85 10.63 4.45 -15.77
C GLU A 85 9.72 4.62 -14.54
N VAL A 86 10.35 4.72 -13.37
CA VAL A 86 9.64 4.86 -12.09
C VAL A 86 9.19 6.29 -11.88
N THR A 87 7.89 6.46 -11.68
CA THR A 87 7.19 7.69 -11.29
C THR A 87 6.37 7.44 -10.02
N GLU A 88 5.80 8.49 -9.42
CA GLU A 88 4.92 8.36 -8.26
C GLU A 88 3.71 7.43 -8.50
N VAL A 89 3.22 7.33 -9.74
CA VAL A 89 2.07 6.47 -10.08
C VAL A 89 2.47 5.05 -10.48
N SER A 90 3.76 4.75 -10.64
CA SER A 90 4.22 3.41 -11.03
C SER A 90 3.77 2.32 -10.08
N PHE A 91 3.78 2.58 -8.76
CA PHE A 91 3.29 1.63 -7.76
C PHE A 91 1.79 1.35 -7.90
N LEU A 92 0.98 2.39 -8.14
CA LEU A 92 -0.45 2.22 -8.40
C LEU A 92 -0.67 1.39 -9.67
N LEU A 93 0.11 1.64 -10.73
CA LEU A 93 0.02 0.88 -11.97
C LEU A 93 0.38 -0.59 -11.80
N ALA A 94 1.48 -0.88 -11.11
CA ALA A 94 1.89 -2.24 -10.79
C ALA A 94 0.81 -2.98 -9.99
N ARG A 95 0.31 -2.37 -8.89
CA ARG A 95 -0.77 -2.94 -8.08
C ARG A 95 -2.05 -3.14 -8.86
N TYR A 96 -2.40 -2.19 -9.72
CA TYR A 96 -3.61 -2.26 -10.53
C TYR A 96 -3.54 -3.42 -11.53
N LYS A 97 -2.42 -3.60 -12.23
CA LYS A 97 -2.21 -4.73 -13.14
C LYS A 97 -2.25 -6.07 -12.39
N MET A 98 -1.58 -6.15 -11.24
CA MET A 98 -1.60 -7.34 -10.39
C MET A 98 -3.03 -7.67 -9.93
N SER A 99 -3.78 -6.65 -9.48
CA SER A 99 -5.19 -6.80 -9.08
C SER A 99 -6.08 -7.29 -10.22
N LEU A 100 -5.85 -6.85 -11.46
CA LEU A 100 -6.58 -7.34 -12.64
C LEU A 100 -6.27 -8.80 -12.96
N ALA A 101 -5.03 -9.25 -12.78
CA ALA A 101 -4.66 -10.65 -12.97
C ALA A 101 -5.24 -11.53 -11.86
N MET A 102 -5.06 -11.14 -10.60
CA MET A 102 -5.58 -11.85 -9.43
C MET A 102 -7.11 -11.91 -9.41
N GLY A 103 -7.79 -10.83 -9.78
CA GLY A 103 -9.25 -10.80 -9.86
C GLY A 103 -9.81 -11.90 -10.76
N ARG A 104 -9.13 -12.23 -11.85
CA ARG A 104 -9.53 -13.34 -12.73
C ARG A 104 -9.34 -14.70 -12.08
N LEU A 105 -8.25 -14.92 -11.34
CA LEU A 105 -8.03 -16.17 -10.59
C LEU A 105 -9.10 -16.37 -9.53
N VAL A 106 -9.46 -15.32 -8.80
CA VAL A 106 -10.52 -15.33 -7.80
C VAL A 106 -11.87 -15.66 -8.45
N ASP A 107 -12.19 -15.02 -9.57
CA ASP A 107 -13.43 -15.29 -10.31
C ASP A 107 -13.47 -16.75 -10.79
N LEU A 108 -12.37 -17.28 -11.33
CA LEU A 108 -12.27 -18.68 -11.77
C LEU A 108 -12.40 -19.67 -10.61
N SER A 109 -11.78 -19.36 -9.47
CA SER A 109 -11.87 -20.15 -8.24
C SER A 109 -13.31 -20.24 -7.75
N LEU A 110 -13.98 -19.09 -7.59
CA LEU A 110 -15.37 -19.01 -7.13
C LEU A 110 -16.37 -19.64 -8.12
N MET A 111 -16.05 -19.64 -9.41
CA MET A 111 -16.86 -20.32 -10.44
C MET A 111 -16.57 -21.82 -10.56
N ASN A 112 -15.66 -22.39 -9.74
CA ASN A 112 -15.16 -23.77 -9.86
C ASN A 112 -14.64 -24.09 -11.27
N LYS A 113 -13.95 -23.13 -11.91
CA LYS A 113 -13.45 -23.22 -13.28
C LYS A 113 -11.95 -23.46 -13.39
N LEU A 114 -11.27 -23.67 -12.25
CA LEU A 114 -9.82 -23.95 -12.20
C LEU A 114 -9.46 -25.38 -12.66
N GLU A 115 -10.43 -26.27 -12.86
CA GLU A 115 -10.18 -27.61 -13.42
C GLU A 115 -9.78 -27.58 -14.90
N SER A 116 -10.07 -26.49 -15.61
CA SER A 116 -9.70 -26.32 -17.01
C SER A 116 -8.26 -25.84 -17.14
N PRO A 117 -7.36 -26.62 -17.79
CA PRO A 117 -5.99 -26.20 -18.01
C PRO A 117 -5.89 -24.90 -18.81
N GLU A 118 -6.84 -24.65 -19.72
CA GLU A 118 -6.89 -23.42 -20.51
C GLU A 118 -7.13 -22.18 -19.63
N ASN A 119 -8.03 -22.30 -18.64
CA ASN A 119 -8.31 -21.21 -17.70
C ASN A 119 -7.12 -20.93 -16.79
N VAL A 120 -6.46 -21.98 -16.29
CA VAL A 120 -5.26 -21.87 -15.45
C VAL A 120 -4.13 -21.21 -16.24
N ASN A 121 -3.78 -21.73 -17.41
CA ASN A 121 -2.72 -21.19 -18.25
C ASN A 121 -3.00 -19.72 -18.64
N SER A 122 -4.25 -19.38 -18.96
CA SER A 122 -4.61 -17.99 -19.29
C SER A 122 -4.48 -17.04 -18.10
N ALA A 123 -4.78 -17.52 -16.89
CA ALA A 123 -4.66 -16.72 -15.69
C ALA A 123 -3.20 -16.56 -15.25
N GLU A 124 -2.40 -17.63 -15.32
CA GLU A 124 -0.95 -17.61 -15.08
C GLU A 124 -0.22 -16.68 -16.05
N ALA A 125 -0.54 -16.75 -17.35
CA ALA A 125 0.07 -15.87 -18.34
C ALA A 125 -0.18 -14.38 -18.02
N ARG A 126 -1.40 -14.02 -17.57
CA ARG A 126 -1.73 -12.65 -17.17
C ARG A 126 -1.02 -12.24 -15.88
N LEU A 127 -0.88 -13.16 -14.93
CA LEU A 127 -0.13 -12.91 -13.70
C LEU A 127 1.35 -12.65 -14.00
N LYS A 128 1.95 -13.49 -14.84
CA LYS A 128 3.32 -13.36 -15.31
C LYS A 128 3.54 -12.04 -16.05
N GLU A 129 2.67 -11.69 -16.99
CA GLU A 129 2.72 -10.40 -17.70
C GLU A 129 2.62 -9.21 -16.74
N ALA A 130 1.74 -9.29 -15.73
CA ALA A 130 1.61 -8.24 -14.73
C ALA A 130 2.91 -8.10 -13.91
N TYR A 131 3.49 -9.22 -13.46
CA TYR A 131 4.73 -9.28 -12.69
C TYR A 131 5.93 -8.75 -13.47
N GLU A 132 6.13 -9.22 -14.71
CA GLU A 132 7.24 -8.77 -15.58
C GLU A 132 7.15 -7.28 -15.95
N SER A 133 5.97 -6.68 -15.81
CA SER A 133 5.78 -5.25 -16.06
C SER A 133 6.09 -4.34 -14.86
N ILE A 134 6.43 -4.92 -13.70
CA ILE A 134 6.87 -4.19 -12.53
C ILE A 134 8.29 -3.69 -12.81
N PRO A 135 8.57 -2.37 -12.72
CA PRO A 135 9.89 -1.85 -12.99
C PRO A 135 10.91 -2.44 -12.03
N GLU A 136 12.07 -2.84 -12.56
CA GLU A 136 13.19 -3.28 -11.75
C GLU A 136 13.63 -2.16 -10.79
N ARG A 137 14.12 -2.57 -9.62
CA ARG A 137 14.74 -1.64 -8.70
C ARG A 137 15.91 -0.94 -9.42
N PRO A 138 16.01 0.40 -9.37
CA PRO A 138 17.18 1.08 -9.92
C PRO A 138 18.46 0.55 -9.24
N GLY A 139 19.40 0.07 -10.05
CA GLY A 139 20.64 -0.56 -9.60
C GLY A 139 21.57 0.38 -8.82
N SER A 140 22.38 -0.20 -7.93
CA SER A 140 23.36 0.42 -7.01
C SER A 140 24.56 1.11 -7.71
N SER A 141 24.30 2.12 -8.54
CA SER A 141 25.34 3.07 -8.99
C SER A 141 25.36 4.31 -8.09
N GLU A 142 26.46 5.07 -8.03
CA GLU A 142 26.68 6.24 -7.13
C GLU A 142 25.59 7.36 -7.23
N GLY A 143 24.73 7.36 -8.26
CA GLY A 143 23.52 8.20 -8.30
C GLY A 143 22.33 7.67 -7.49
N ASN A 144 22.43 6.46 -6.93
CA ASN A 144 21.36 5.72 -6.28
C ASN A 144 21.24 6.03 -4.79
N GLU A 145 22.29 6.50 -4.10
CA GLU A 145 22.21 6.87 -2.67
C GLU A 145 21.27 8.06 -2.42
N ASN A 146 21.28 9.03 -3.33
CA ASN A 146 20.34 10.15 -3.31
C ASN A 146 18.90 9.68 -3.63
N TRP A 147 18.74 8.73 -4.55
CA TRP A 147 17.44 8.13 -4.88
C TRP A 147 16.88 7.29 -3.74
N THR A 148 17.68 6.41 -3.13
CA THR A 148 17.27 5.57 -2.01
C THR A 148 16.92 6.41 -0.79
N SER A 149 17.66 7.49 -0.52
CA SER A 149 17.35 8.41 0.57
C SER A 149 16.07 9.21 0.31
N ALA A 150 15.87 9.73 -0.90
CA ALA A 150 14.64 10.40 -1.28
C ALA A 150 13.41 9.47 -1.28
N ALA A 151 13.57 8.25 -1.78
CA ALA A 151 12.52 7.23 -1.79
C ALA A 151 12.14 6.76 -0.37
N ARG A 152 13.14 6.54 0.51
CA ARG A 152 12.93 6.25 1.93
C ARG A 152 12.15 7.36 2.61
N ARG A 153 12.54 8.62 2.39
CA ARG A 153 11.82 9.78 2.95
C ARG A 153 10.38 9.85 2.48
N LYS A 154 10.12 9.72 1.17
CA LYS A 154 8.76 9.67 0.61
C LYS A 154 7.94 8.51 1.20
N CYS A 155 8.54 7.34 1.43
CA CYS A 155 7.88 6.20 2.04
C CYS A 155 7.46 6.50 3.49
N ILE A 156 8.34 7.12 4.28
CA ILE A 156 8.03 7.52 5.67
C ILE A 156 6.93 8.57 5.69
N GLU A 157 7.00 9.58 4.83
CA GLU A 157 5.96 10.62 4.69
C GLU A 157 4.61 10.00 4.33
N ALA A 158 4.59 9.08 3.36
CA ALA A 158 3.37 8.37 2.97
C ALA A 158 2.82 7.49 4.11
N ALA A 159 3.69 6.77 4.83
CA ALA A 159 3.30 5.95 5.97
C ALA A 159 2.74 6.81 7.12
N LEU A 160 3.32 7.98 7.38
CA LEU A 160 2.76 8.97 8.32
C LEU A 160 1.36 9.40 7.90
N GLU A 161 1.14 9.76 6.64
CA GLU A 161 -0.18 10.16 6.15
C GLU A 161 -1.21 9.02 6.25
N ILE A 162 -0.82 7.78 5.94
CA ILE A 162 -1.69 6.59 6.14
C ILE A 162 -2.08 6.48 7.62
N MET A 163 -1.14 6.64 8.55
CA MET A 163 -1.43 6.59 9.99
C MET A 163 -2.28 7.77 10.45
N LYS A 164 -2.13 8.97 9.88
CA LYS A 164 -3.03 10.11 10.15
C LYS A 164 -4.47 9.78 9.71
N HIS A 165 -4.62 9.16 8.54
CA HIS A 165 -5.92 8.71 8.06
C HIS A 165 -6.53 7.61 8.93
N LEU A 166 -5.73 6.65 9.43
CA LEU A 166 -6.19 5.66 10.40
C LEU A 166 -6.82 6.33 11.63
N LEU A 167 -6.12 7.29 12.22
CA LEU A 167 -6.57 8.00 13.42
C LEU A 167 -7.83 8.83 13.17
N PHE A 168 -7.91 9.46 11.99
CA PHE A 168 -9.11 10.17 11.57
C PHE A 168 -10.31 9.22 11.40
N LEU A 169 -10.10 8.08 10.74
CA LEU A 169 -11.13 7.07 10.53
C LEU A 169 -11.64 6.49 11.85
N ASP A 170 -10.75 6.18 12.79
CA ASP A 170 -11.15 5.72 14.12
C ASP A 170 -12.05 6.75 14.81
N ALA A 171 -11.65 8.03 14.82
CA ALA A 171 -12.45 9.11 15.40
C ALA A 171 -13.84 9.24 14.73
N GLU A 172 -13.91 9.19 13.40
CA GLU A 172 -15.18 9.29 12.66
C GLU A 172 -16.06 8.04 12.80
N THR A 173 -15.48 6.88 13.13
CA THR A 173 -16.24 5.63 13.36
C THR A 173 -16.76 5.48 14.79
N GLN A 174 -16.25 6.27 15.75
CA GLN A 174 -16.76 6.28 17.12
C GLN A 174 -18.20 6.80 17.19
N PRO A 175 -18.93 6.52 18.29
CA PRO A 175 -20.26 7.09 18.52
C PRO A 175 -20.25 8.63 18.43
N GLY A 176 -21.04 9.17 17.50
CA GLY A 176 -21.13 10.62 17.25
C GLY A 176 -20.28 11.13 16.08
N GLY A 177 -19.44 10.28 15.48
CA GLY A 177 -18.73 10.57 14.24
C GLY A 177 -19.60 10.38 12.98
N THR A 178 -19.11 10.85 11.84
CA THR A 178 -19.86 10.79 10.57
C THR A 178 -19.93 9.37 10.00
N LEU A 179 -18.96 8.52 10.35
CA LEU A 179 -18.81 7.15 9.85
C LEU A 179 -19.22 6.09 10.88
N THR A 180 -19.93 6.45 11.96
CA THR A 180 -20.37 5.48 12.99
C THR A 180 -21.12 4.29 12.40
N MET A 181 -21.89 4.49 11.33
CA MET A 181 -22.63 3.42 10.63
C MET A 181 -21.72 2.37 9.95
N LEU A 182 -20.46 2.73 9.67
CA LEU A 182 -19.47 1.82 9.11
C LEU A 182 -18.70 1.04 10.18
N GLY A 183 -18.65 1.53 11.43
CA GLY A 183 -18.17 0.81 12.63
C GLY A 183 -16.96 -0.10 12.37
N SER A 184 -17.06 -1.35 12.81
CA SER A 184 -16.01 -2.39 12.66
C SER A 184 -15.71 -2.79 11.20
N LYS A 185 -16.49 -2.34 10.22
CA LYS A 185 -16.21 -2.63 8.80
C LYS A 185 -15.10 -1.76 8.25
N VAL A 186 -14.84 -0.60 8.85
CA VAL A 186 -13.75 0.29 8.40
C VAL A 186 -12.40 -0.35 8.63
N SER A 187 -12.20 -1.04 9.76
CA SER A 187 -10.95 -1.74 10.00
C SER A 187 -10.68 -2.78 8.91
N ALA A 188 -11.68 -3.56 8.49
CA ALA A 188 -11.50 -4.52 7.40
C ALA A 188 -11.04 -3.90 6.07
N LEU A 189 -11.33 -2.61 5.82
CA LEU A 189 -10.95 -1.91 4.59
C LEU A 189 -9.54 -1.35 4.60
N VAL A 190 -8.98 -1.04 5.78
CA VAL A 190 -7.74 -0.24 5.89
C VAL A 190 -6.67 -0.90 6.76
N VAL A 191 -7.00 -2.00 7.45
CA VAL A 191 -6.11 -2.67 8.40
C VAL A 191 -4.78 -3.03 7.75
N HIS A 192 -4.79 -3.48 6.50
CA HIS A 192 -3.60 -3.93 5.82
C HIS A 192 -2.66 -2.77 5.48
N GLU A 193 -3.20 -1.70 4.87
CA GLU A 193 -2.43 -0.49 4.54
C GLU A 193 -1.85 0.16 5.79
N CYS A 194 -2.63 0.18 6.88
CA CYS A 194 -2.20 0.74 8.15
C CYS A 194 -1.17 -0.15 8.86
N LEU A 195 -1.26 -1.47 8.73
CA LEU A 195 -0.26 -2.41 9.24
C LEU A 195 1.09 -2.20 8.54
N VAL A 196 1.10 -2.14 7.21
CA VAL A 196 2.32 -1.88 6.43
C VAL A 196 2.94 -0.53 6.83
N ALA A 197 2.13 0.51 6.99
CA ALA A 197 2.60 1.81 7.46
C ALA A 197 3.16 1.75 8.89
N THR A 198 2.49 1.03 9.80
CA THR A 198 2.94 0.83 11.19
C THR A 198 4.29 0.12 11.22
N ALA A 199 4.45 -0.95 10.45
CA ALA A 199 5.71 -1.69 10.34
C ALA A 199 6.83 -0.83 9.75
N ALA A 200 6.57 -0.11 8.65
CA ALA A 200 7.57 0.77 8.02
C ALA A 200 8.09 1.85 8.98
N LEU A 201 7.18 2.52 9.69
CA LEU A 201 7.53 3.53 10.69
C LEU A 201 8.24 2.93 11.91
N GLY A 202 7.79 1.76 12.39
CA GLY A 202 8.41 1.04 13.50
C GLY A 202 9.84 0.63 13.18
N THR A 203 10.08 0.06 12.00
CA THR A 203 11.42 -0.31 11.52
C THR A 203 12.33 0.91 11.36
N TYR A 204 11.81 2.02 10.81
CA TYR A 204 12.58 3.27 10.71
C TYR A 204 13.01 3.78 12.09
N LEU A 205 12.06 3.82 13.04
CA LEU A 205 12.32 4.27 14.41
C LEU A 205 13.30 3.35 15.15
N TYR A 206 13.21 2.04 14.90
CA TYR A 206 14.10 1.03 15.46
C TYR A 206 15.54 1.22 14.98
N ARG A 207 15.77 1.24 13.66
CA ARG A 207 17.12 1.36 13.08
C ARG A 207 17.81 2.69 13.42
N TRP A 208 17.04 3.77 13.53
CA TRP A 208 17.58 5.07 13.94
C TRP A 208 17.97 5.11 15.43
N SER A 209 17.41 4.24 16.27
CA SER A 209 17.83 4.13 17.67
C SER A 209 19.18 3.43 17.85
N ASP A 210 19.63 2.67 16.85
CA ASP A 210 20.85 1.87 16.85
C ASP A 210 22.01 2.60 16.11
N ALA A 211 21.68 3.38 15.08
CA ALA A 211 22.66 4.18 14.34
C ALA A 211 23.10 5.42 15.12
N SER A 212 24.35 5.44 15.56
CA SER A 212 25.02 6.65 16.06
C SER A 212 25.06 7.71 14.96
N ALA A 213 24.46 8.87 15.26
CA ALA A 213 24.19 9.98 14.35
C ALA A 213 25.30 10.31 13.33
N VAL A 214 24.92 10.37 12.06
CA VAL A 214 25.43 11.39 11.13
C VAL A 214 24.21 12.14 10.59
N ASP A 215 24.03 13.35 11.10
CA ASP A 215 23.07 14.33 10.63
C ASP A 215 23.59 14.91 9.31
N GLU A 216 23.17 14.32 8.19
CA GLU A 216 23.31 14.95 6.88
C GLU A 216 22.02 15.66 6.50
N GLY A 217 21.98 16.95 6.82
CA GLY A 217 21.47 17.97 5.91
C GLY A 217 19.96 17.98 5.65
N GLY A 218 19.22 18.66 6.52
CA GLY A 218 18.14 19.57 6.10
C GLY A 218 16.95 18.95 5.38
N GLY A 219 16.20 18.07 6.06
CA GLY A 219 14.90 17.58 5.56
C GLY A 219 14.36 16.33 6.24
N ALA A 220 15.01 15.83 7.30
CA ALA A 220 14.65 14.59 7.97
C ALA A 220 13.28 14.67 8.65
N VAL A 221 12.41 13.71 8.34
CA VAL A 221 11.14 13.50 9.04
C VAL A 221 11.42 13.33 10.53
N SER A 222 10.68 14.05 11.35
CA SER A 222 10.94 14.20 12.78
C SER A 222 10.69 12.88 13.54
N LYS A 223 11.74 12.28 14.12
CA LYS A 223 11.62 11.12 15.04
C LYS A 223 10.49 11.26 16.08
N PRO A 224 10.38 12.39 16.82
CA PRO A 224 9.30 12.52 17.80
C PRO A 224 7.92 12.58 17.15
N GLU A 225 7.79 13.00 15.90
CA GLU A 225 6.53 12.93 15.16
C GLU A 225 6.14 11.47 14.87
N ILE A 226 7.09 10.65 14.40
CA ILE A 226 6.87 9.23 14.14
C ILE A 226 6.50 8.49 15.43
N GLU A 227 7.26 8.70 16.51
CA GLU A 227 6.96 8.09 17.80
C GLU A 227 5.59 8.53 18.32
N ALA A 228 5.25 9.82 18.23
CA ALA A 228 3.96 10.34 18.65
C ALA A 228 2.81 9.71 17.85
N ILE A 229 2.96 9.54 16.53
CA ILE A 229 1.92 8.92 15.71
C ILE A 229 1.73 7.45 16.06
N LEU A 230 2.83 6.70 16.25
CA LEU A 230 2.77 5.29 16.61
C LEU A 230 2.12 5.11 17.97
N ARG A 231 2.50 5.93 18.96
CA ARG A 231 1.88 5.92 20.30
C ARG A 231 0.40 6.27 20.26
N LYS A 232 0.01 7.25 19.44
CA LYS A 232 -1.40 7.60 19.28
C LYS A 232 -2.18 6.47 18.60
N SER A 233 -1.60 5.85 17.58
CA SER A 233 -2.20 4.75 16.83
C SER A 233 -2.37 3.48 17.65
N TYR A 234 -1.53 3.25 18.66
CA TYR A 234 -1.66 2.13 19.60
C TYR A 234 -3.07 2.01 20.18
N GLN A 235 -3.68 3.13 20.58
CA GLN A 235 -5.04 3.12 21.16
C GLN A 235 -6.08 2.61 20.15
N THR A 236 -5.99 3.08 18.90
CA THR A 236 -6.84 2.62 17.80
C THR A 236 -6.61 1.13 17.53
N TRP A 237 -5.36 0.68 17.47
CA TRP A 237 -5.01 -0.72 17.29
C TRP A 237 -5.55 -1.60 18.42
N SER A 238 -5.40 -1.18 19.68
CA SER A 238 -5.95 -1.87 20.85
C SER A 238 -7.48 -1.96 20.79
N HIS A 239 -8.15 -0.89 20.35
CA HIS A 239 -9.59 -0.92 20.18
C HIS A 239 -10.02 -1.93 19.11
N TRP A 240 -9.38 -1.89 17.93
CA TRP A 240 -9.71 -2.75 16.80
C TRP A 240 -9.31 -4.21 17.03
N SER A 241 -8.37 -4.45 17.94
CA SER A 241 -7.92 -5.79 18.36
C SER A 241 -9.06 -6.67 18.88
N ASN A 242 -10.15 -6.05 19.37
CA ASN A 242 -11.34 -6.75 19.84
C ASN A 242 -12.07 -7.51 18.72
N TRP A 243 -11.87 -7.14 17.45
CA TRP A 243 -12.56 -7.75 16.30
C TRP A 243 -11.67 -7.98 15.07
N SER A 244 -10.37 -7.72 15.15
CA SER A 244 -9.39 -8.04 14.09
C SER A 244 -8.16 -8.72 14.69
N ALA A 245 -7.78 -9.87 14.12
CA ALA A 245 -6.57 -10.59 14.50
C ALA A 245 -5.32 -9.82 14.07
N GLU A 246 -5.38 -9.19 12.90
CA GLU A 246 -4.36 -8.32 12.33
C GLU A 246 -4.08 -7.11 13.22
N ALA A 247 -5.14 -6.49 13.76
CA ALA A 247 -5.01 -5.41 14.73
C ALA A 247 -4.37 -5.86 16.06
N ARG A 248 -4.64 -7.09 16.53
CA ARG A 248 -3.93 -7.66 17.69
C ARG A 248 -2.43 -7.76 17.45
N ARG A 249 -2.01 -8.26 16.28
CA ARG A 249 -0.58 -8.33 15.91
C ARG A 249 0.07 -6.94 15.87
N ALA A 250 -0.66 -5.91 15.42
CA ALA A 250 -0.17 -4.53 15.43
C ALA A 250 0.16 -4.04 16.86
N VAL A 251 -0.72 -4.35 17.82
CA VAL A 251 -0.51 -4.02 19.24
C VAL A 251 0.73 -4.73 19.79
N GLU A 252 0.87 -6.02 19.50
CA GLU A 252 2.02 -6.83 19.93
C GLU A 252 3.34 -6.26 19.40
N LEU A 253 3.39 -5.90 18.11
CA LEU A 253 4.57 -5.25 17.50
C LEU A 253 4.90 -3.91 18.17
N LEU A 254 3.89 -3.07 18.40
CA LEU A 254 4.09 -1.76 19.03
C LEU A 254 4.55 -1.88 20.48
N ASP A 255 4.03 -2.86 21.23
CA ASP A 255 4.47 -3.15 22.60
C ASP A 255 5.96 -3.54 22.63
N LEU A 256 6.41 -4.39 21.71
CA LEU A 256 7.82 -4.77 21.59
C LEU A 256 8.70 -3.55 21.25
N LEU A 257 8.27 -2.75 20.27
CA LEU A 257 8.97 -1.53 19.86
C LEU A 257 9.11 -0.53 21.03
N PHE A 258 8.01 -0.25 21.76
CA PHE A 258 8.03 0.72 22.86
C PHE A 258 8.82 0.22 24.08
N LYS A 259 8.80 -1.09 24.38
CA LYS A 259 9.67 -1.68 25.41
C LYS A 259 11.14 -1.46 25.07
N LYS A 260 11.52 -1.64 23.81
CA LYS A 260 12.89 -1.46 23.34
C LYS A 260 13.34 0.00 23.41
N LEU A 261 12.47 0.94 23.04
CA LEU A 261 12.73 2.39 23.12
C LEU A 261 12.74 2.95 24.55
N GLY A 262 12.08 2.27 25.50
CA GLY A 262 11.92 2.71 26.90
C GLY A 262 13.04 2.30 27.87
N GLY A 263 13.95 1.40 27.48
CA GLY A 263 15.20 1.10 28.20
C GLY A 263 15.23 -0.22 29.00
N ASN A 264 15.89 -1.22 28.43
CA ASN A 264 16.92 -2.05 29.07
C ASN A 264 17.64 -2.83 27.96
N SER A 265 18.76 -2.30 27.45
CA SER A 265 19.59 -2.94 26.41
C SER A 265 20.45 -4.09 26.94
N LEU A 266 19.96 -4.84 27.93
CA LEU A 266 20.69 -5.96 28.51
C LEU A 266 19.85 -7.23 28.32
N ASP A 267 20.33 -8.05 27.40
CA ASP A 267 20.03 -9.46 27.20
C ASP A 267 18.57 -9.81 26.88
N ILE A 268 18.04 -9.22 25.81
CA ILE A 268 17.02 -9.91 25.02
C ILE A 268 17.68 -10.23 23.68
N GLU A 269 18.15 -11.47 23.53
CA GLU A 269 18.35 -12.08 22.21
C GLU A 269 16.97 -12.09 21.53
N ILE A 270 16.70 -11.02 20.77
CA ILE A 270 15.60 -10.99 19.83
C ILE A 270 16.23 -11.46 18.53
N ASP A 271 15.76 -12.61 18.07
CA ASP A 271 16.06 -13.10 16.74
C ASP A 271 15.79 -11.97 15.74
N GLU A 272 16.80 -11.54 15.00
CA GLU A 272 16.64 -10.49 13.99
C GLU A 272 15.61 -10.92 12.93
N GLU A 273 15.36 -12.24 12.80
CA GLU A 273 14.29 -12.84 12.00
C GLU A 273 12.87 -12.53 12.56
N ALA A 274 12.69 -12.32 13.87
CA ALA A 274 11.36 -12.14 14.48
C ALA A 274 10.70 -10.78 14.22
N LEU A 275 11.51 -9.78 13.86
CA LEU A 275 11.04 -8.47 13.41
C LEU A 275 10.88 -8.40 11.88
N THR A 276 11.31 -9.44 11.17
CA THR A 276 11.04 -9.53 9.74
C THR A 276 9.56 -9.74 9.52
N MET A 277 9.03 -9.12 8.48
CA MET A 277 7.62 -9.24 8.13
C MET A 277 7.19 -10.70 7.84
N ASP A 278 8.16 -11.60 7.60
CA ASP A 278 8.00 -13.03 7.31
C ASP A 278 7.61 -13.85 8.55
N GLU A 279 8.32 -13.68 9.67
CA GLU A 279 8.05 -14.43 10.91
C GLU A 279 6.81 -13.95 11.66
N MET A 280 6.34 -12.73 11.38
CA MET A 280 5.14 -12.18 12.01
C MET A 280 3.83 -12.90 11.61
N GLN A 281 3.88 -13.89 10.71
CA GLN A 281 2.75 -14.72 10.26
C GLN A 281 1.49 -13.89 10.05
N LEU A 282 1.64 -12.71 9.42
CA LEU A 282 0.58 -11.71 9.28
C LEU A 282 -0.55 -12.17 8.35
N GLY A 283 -0.49 -13.39 7.80
CA GLY A 283 -1.46 -13.91 6.83
C GLY A 283 -1.41 -13.18 5.49
N LEU A 284 -0.34 -12.41 5.30
CA LEU A 284 0.04 -11.83 4.03
C LEU A 284 1.06 -12.80 3.47
N ASP A 285 0.66 -13.66 2.53
CA ASP A 285 1.59 -14.51 1.76
C ASP A 285 2.49 -13.60 0.91
N TRP A 286 3.38 -12.84 1.56
CA TRP A 286 4.57 -12.33 0.93
C TRP A 286 5.51 -13.53 0.91
N ASP A 287 5.56 -14.24 -0.20
CA ASP A 287 6.59 -15.27 -0.36
C ASP A 287 7.99 -14.66 -0.15
N ALA A 288 8.96 -15.53 0.12
CA ALA A 288 10.36 -15.14 0.27
C ALA A 288 10.84 -14.28 -0.91
N ASP A 289 10.29 -14.48 -2.11
CA ASP A 289 10.59 -13.70 -3.31
C ASP A 289 10.06 -12.25 -3.24
N THR A 290 8.90 -12.01 -2.62
CA THR A 290 8.34 -10.66 -2.43
C THR A 290 9.04 -9.90 -1.31
N LEU A 291 9.54 -10.62 -0.30
CA LEU A 291 10.41 -10.08 0.73
C LEU A 291 11.81 -9.77 0.18
N GLU A 292 12.35 -10.54 -0.76
CA GLU A 292 13.60 -10.22 -1.47
C GLU A 292 13.54 -8.89 -2.25
N ILE A 293 12.35 -8.36 -2.57
CA ILE A 293 12.20 -7.04 -3.22
C ILE A 293 12.34 -5.90 -2.19
N PHE A 294 11.89 -6.11 -0.95
CA PHE A 294 11.90 -5.10 0.13
C PHE A 294 13.12 -5.20 1.05
N PHE A 295 13.66 -6.40 1.27
CA PHE A 295 14.81 -6.65 2.15
C PHE A 295 16.10 -5.92 1.73
N PRO A 296 16.48 -5.82 0.44
CA PRO A 296 17.66 -5.06 0.04
C PRO A 296 17.49 -3.54 0.19
N LEU A 297 16.26 -3.04 0.41
CA LEU A 297 16.01 -1.63 0.79
C LEU A 297 16.25 -1.42 2.30
N LEU A 298 16.31 -2.53 3.06
CA LEU A 298 16.44 -2.58 4.50
C LEU A 298 17.79 -3.16 4.97
N ASN A 299 18.56 -3.86 4.13
CA ASN A 299 19.77 -4.60 4.55
C ASN A 299 21.11 -4.16 3.93
N GLU A 300 21.25 -2.97 3.32
CA GLU A 300 22.61 -2.51 3.01
C GLU A 300 23.36 -2.10 4.31
N PRO A 301 24.52 -2.72 4.62
CA PRO A 301 25.40 -2.23 5.68
C PRO A 301 26.02 -0.92 5.22
N SER A 302 26.10 0.04 6.14
CA SER A 302 26.88 1.27 5.96
C SER A 302 28.33 0.92 5.65
N VAL A 303 28.81 1.31 4.48
CA VAL A 303 30.23 1.56 4.24
C VAL A 303 30.40 3.06 4.08
#